data_AF-A0A2V8UQR6-F1
#
_entry.id   AF-A0A2V8UQR6-F1
#
_cell.length_a   1.000
_cell.length_b   1.000
_cell.length_c   1.000
_cell.angle_alpha   90.00
_cell.angle_beta   90.00
_cell.angle_gamma   90.00
#
_symmetry.space_group_name_H-M   'P 1'
#
loop_
_entity.id
_entity.type
_entity.pdbx_description
1 polymer ?
#
loop_
_entity_poly.entity_id
_entity_poly.type
_entity_poly.pdbx_seq_one_letter_code
_entity_poly.pdbx_strand_id
1 'polypeptide(L)'
;MQYAFRTMRHNPGFTATAVLSLALGIGANTAIFSLIDALMLRWLPVRDPQELVQLKMGTGESLSYPIVTALSDQQDIFSGVAGFMGSSFGVGPRGSVTRTPGAWVTGGYYETLGLNPAVGRLLSRADDQPGASLVAVISYGYWERQFARNPGAIGQAIPVNGIPITIAGVSPPGFVGANVGAIADITMPVAALPRMDPGAAGLLGPGNFWLRILARPQKNVSMAQAKARLAILWPPLSERVISADWPPARRKEFADAAFEVAPGGTGFTYLRELFQKPLLVLMAVVALVLLIACVNVASLLLARATARQREISVHSAVFAWGGIRGLLGMAHLPFSGWHSVDRTFPRRV
;
A
#
# COMPACT_ATOMS: atom_id res chain seq x y z
N MET A 1 -25.00 -28.39 14.98
CA MET A 1 -25.36 -27.16 14.22
C MET A 1 -26.83 -26.77 14.35
N GLN A 2 -27.80 -27.70 14.24
CA GLN A 2 -29.25 -27.39 14.34
C GLN A 2 -29.67 -26.73 15.67
N TYR A 3 -29.02 -27.09 16.79
CA TYR A 3 -29.31 -26.51 18.10
C TYR A 3 -28.85 -25.03 18.21
N ALA A 4 -27.68 -24.69 17.66
CA ALA A 4 -27.17 -23.31 17.63
C ALA A 4 -28.07 -22.38 16.79
N PHE A 5 -28.57 -22.87 15.66
CA PHE A 5 -29.51 -22.15 14.79
C PHE A 5 -30.87 -21.90 15.47
N ARG A 6 -31.40 -22.89 16.20
CA ARG A 6 -32.63 -22.74 17.00
C ARG A 6 -32.46 -21.74 18.14
N THR A 7 -31.31 -21.75 18.84
CA THR A 7 -31.03 -20.81 19.93
C THR A 7 -30.84 -19.37 19.44
N MET A 8 -30.23 -19.16 18.27
CA MET A 8 -30.11 -17.82 17.65
C MET A 8 -31.47 -17.23 17.28
N ARG A 9 -32.38 -18.08 16.78
CA ARG A 9 -33.74 -17.68 16.37
C ARG A 9 -34.66 -17.35 17.55
N HIS A 10 -34.33 -17.84 18.75
CA HIS A 10 -35.10 -17.58 19.98
C HIS A 10 -34.73 -16.26 20.69
N ASN A 11 -33.60 -15.63 20.32
CA ASN A 11 -33.14 -14.36 20.87
C ASN A 11 -32.61 -13.44 19.74
N PRO A 12 -33.50 -12.94 18.86
CA PRO A 12 -33.11 -12.25 17.62
C PRO A 12 -32.35 -10.94 17.86
N GLY A 13 -32.71 -10.16 18.89
CA GLY A 13 -32.03 -8.90 19.22
C GLY A 13 -30.56 -9.09 19.61
N PHE A 14 -30.26 -10.14 20.36
CA PHE A 14 -28.88 -10.48 20.77
C PHE A 14 -28.02 -10.95 19.60
N THR A 15 -28.57 -11.86 18.79
CA THR A 15 -27.86 -12.37 17.61
C THR A 15 -27.58 -11.23 16.64
N ALA A 16 -28.54 -10.31 16.45
CA ALA A 16 -28.38 -9.15 15.60
C ALA A 16 -27.28 -8.20 16.10
N THR A 17 -27.26 -7.85 17.39
CA THR A 17 -26.24 -6.93 17.94
C THR A 17 -24.83 -7.53 17.88
N ALA A 18 -24.69 -8.82 18.22
CA ALA A 18 -23.41 -9.53 18.13
C ALA A 18 -22.91 -9.64 16.68
N VAL A 19 -23.77 -10.02 15.74
CA VAL A 19 -23.42 -10.13 14.32
C VAL A 19 -23.08 -8.77 13.72
N LEU A 20 -23.87 -7.73 14.01
CA LEU A 20 -23.60 -6.38 13.51
C LEU A 20 -22.29 -5.81 14.07
N SER A 21 -22.01 -6.01 15.36
CA SER A 21 -20.77 -5.55 15.98
C SER A 21 -19.55 -6.27 15.39
N LEU A 22 -19.63 -7.59 15.21
CA LEU A 22 -18.56 -8.38 14.61
C LEU A 22 -18.36 -8.02 13.13
N ALA A 23 -19.46 -7.88 12.37
CA ALA A 23 -19.43 -7.52 10.96
C ALA A 23 -18.82 -6.12 10.75
N LEU A 24 -19.17 -5.14 11.59
CA LEU A 24 -18.60 -3.80 11.54
C LEU A 24 -17.10 -3.81 11.86
N GLY A 25 -16.69 -4.53 12.91
CA GLY A 25 -15.28 -4.63 13.31
C GLY A 25 -14.42 -5.36 12.28
N ILE A 26 -14.92 -6.44 11.67
CA ILE A 26 -14.23 -7.16 10.60
C ILE A 26 -14.17 -6.31 9.33
N GLY A 27 -15.30 -5.70 8.93
CA GLY A 27 -15.38 -4.87 7.73
C GLY A 27 -14.46 -3.65 7.79
N ALA A 28 -14.45 -2.95 8.92
CA ALA A 28 -13.58 -1.78 9.14
C ALA A 28 -12.09 -2.18 9.11
N ASN A 29 -11.69 -3.24 9.82
CA ASN A 29 -10.30 -3.72 9.79
C ASN A 29 -9.88 -4.16 8.38
N THR A 30 -10.75 -4.86 7.65
CA THR A 30 -10.47 -5.31 6.28
C THR A 30 -10.30 -4.13 5.32
N ALA A 31 -11.15 -3.10 5.43
CA ALA A 31 -11.05 -1.90 4.59
C ALA A 31 -9.76 -1.12 4.86
N ILE A 32 -9.40 -0.93 6.14
CA ILE A 32 -8.16 -0.23 6.52
C ILE A 32 -6.93 -1.03 6.07
N PHE A 33 -6.93 -2.34 6.30
CA PHE A 33 -5.83 -3.20 5.85
C PHE A 33 -5.68 -3.18 4.33
N SER A 34 -6.78 -3.21 3.58
CA SER A 34 -6.75 -3.12 2.11
C SER A 34 -6.14 -1.80 1.63
N LEU A 35 -6.42 -0.70 2.33
CA LEU A 35 -5.82 0.60 2.03
C LEU A 35 -4.33 0.65 2.37
N ILE A 36 -3.92 0.08 3.52
CA ILE A 36 -2.51 -0.07 3.88
C ILE A 36 -1.79 -0.94 2.87
N ASP A 37 -2.37 -2.07 2.47
CA ASP A 37 -1.78 -2.97 1.48
C ASP A 37 -1.60 -2.24 0.13
N ALA A 38 -2.65 -1.58 -0.35
CA ALA A 38 -2.63 -0.85 -1.60
C ALA A 38 -1.64 0.34 -1.63
N LEU A 39 -1.47 1.04 -0.49
CA LEU A 39 -0.63 2.24 -0.42
C LEU A 39 0.77 2.00 0.13
N MET A 40 1.00 0.96 0.93
CA MET A 40 2.24 0.73 1.66
C MET A 40 2.96 -0.56 1.28
N LEU A 41 2.24 -1.64 0.97
CA LEU A 41 2.83 -2.97 0.81
C LEU A 41 2.90 -3.42 -0.64
N ARG A 42 2.08 -2.85 -1.53
CA ARG A 42 2.08 -3.21 -2.94
C ARG A 42 3.36 -2.72 -3.62
N TRP A 43 4.18 -3.68 -4.05
CA TRP A 43 5.38 -3.42 -4.84
C TRP A 43 5.02 -2.82 -6.20
N LEU A 44 5.88 -1.93 -6.70
CA LEU A 44 5.78 -1.48 -8.07
C LEU A 44 5.93 -2.69 -9.03
N PRO A 45 5.17 -2.74 -10.14
CA PRO A 45 5.31 -3.78 -11.16
C PRO A 45 6.55 -3.50 -12.03
N VAL A 46 7.72 -3.57 -11.40
CA VAL A 46 9.04 -3.23 -11.94
C VAL A 46 10.00 -4.36 -11.61
N ARG A 47 11.15 -4.42 -12.29
CA ARG A 47 12.14 -5.46 -12.04
C ARG A 47 12.79 -5.26 -10.67
N ASP A 48 12.87 -6.33 -9.86
CA ASP A 48 13.56 -6.36 -8.56
C ASP A 48 13.26 -5.11 -7.70
N PRO A 49 12.00 -4.88 -7.30
CA PRO A 49 11.60 -3.63 -6.65
C PRO A 49 12.30 -3.46 -5.29
N GLN A 50 12.67 -4.54 -4.61
CA GLN A 50 13.36 -4.52 -3.33
C GLN A 50 14.74 -3.84 -3.37
N GLU A 51 15.37 -3.79 -4.54
CA GLU A 51 16.66 -3.13 -4.74
C GLU A 51 16.52 -1.61 -5.00
N LEU A 52 15.31 -1.11 -5.25
CA LEU A 52 15.10 0.32 -5.46
C LEU A 52 15.19 1.07 -4.14
N VAL A 53 15.86 2.22 -4.18
CA VAL A 53 15.97 3.15 -3.07
C VAL A 53 15.41 4.51 -3.47
N GLN A 54 14.84 5.23 -2.51
CA GLN A 54 14.51 6.64 -2.62
C GLN A 54 15.65 7.46 -2.05
N LEU A 55 16.00 8.53 -2.76
CA LEU A 55 16.99 9.50 -2.31
C LEU A 55 16.26 10.78 -1.90
N LYS A 56 16.49 11.21 -0.66
CA LYS A 56 15.95 12.45 -0.08
C LYS A 56 17.09 13.26 0.49
N MET A 57 16.87 14.55 0.72
CA MET A 57 17.89 15.41 1.31
C MET A 57 17.28 16.39 2.31
N GLY A 58 17.82 16.37 3.53
CA GLY A 58 17.23 17.12 4.64
C GLY A 58 15.77 16.74 4.87
N THR A 59 14.89 17.74 4.98
CA THR A 59 13.42 17.54 5.06
C THR A 59 12.75 17.51 3.68
N GLY A 60 13.53 17.65 2.60
CA GLY A 60 13.04 17.70 1.23
C GLY A 60 12.98 16.32 0.57
N GLU A 61 11.84 16.04 -0.06
CA GLU A 61 11.59 14.81 -0.82
C GLU A 61 11.83 14.97 -2.33
N SER A 62 12.15 16.18 -2.76
CA SER A 62 12.39 16.51 -4.15
C SER A 62 13.80 17.05 -4.32
N LEU A 63 14.40 16.72 -5.45
CA LEU A 63 15.71 17.19 -5.86
C LEU A 63 15.60 17.95 -7.18
N SER A 64 16.65 18.70 -7.50
CA SER A 64 16.71 19.47 -8.74
C SER A 64 17.19 18.61 -9.89
N TYR A 65 16.81 18.97 -11.12
CA TYR A 65 17.24 18.25 -12.31
C TYR A 65 18.77 18.09 -12.40
N PRO A 66 19.60 19.12 -12.12
CA PRO A 66 21.05 18.96 -12.10
C PRO A 66 21.57 17.94 -11.08
N ILE A 67 20.93 17.83 -9.91
CA ILE A 67 21.29 16.81 -8.90
C ILE A 67 20.98 15.40 -9.43
N VAL A 68 19.80 15.21 -10.03
CA VAL A 68 19.41 13.91 -10.60
C VAL A 68 20.40 13.47 -11.68
N THR A 69 20.72 14.37 -12.61
CA THR A 69 21.67 14.10 -13.70
C THR A 69 23.05 13.76 -13.14
N ALA A 70 23.56 14.55 -12.20
CA ALA A 70 24.89 14.34 -11.66
C ALA A 70 25.00 13.05 -10.81
N LEU A 71 23.90 12.62 -10.16
CA LEU A 71 23.80 11.31 -9.51
C LEU A 71 23.71 10.16 -10.54
N SER A 72 23.02 10.38 -11.66
CA SER A 72 22.94 9.40 -12.75
C SER A 72 24.29 9.13 -13.41
N ASP A 73 25.25 10.06 -13.31
CA ASP A 73 26.61 9.89 -13.81
C ASP A 73 27.49 9.03 -12.87
N GLN A 74 27.06 8.81 -11.61
CA GLN A 74 27.80 8.02 -10.61
C GLN A 74 27.51 6.52 -10.74
N GLN A 75 28.00 5.92 -11.82
CA GLN A 75 27.77 4.51 -12.14
C GLN A 75 28.46 3.53 -11.18
N ASP A 76 29.41 4.00 -10.38
CA ASP A 76 30.09 3.22 -9.33
C ASP A 76 29.21 3.01 -8.09
N ILE A 77 28.24 3.91 -7.85
CA ILE A 77 27.29 3.84 -6.74
C ILE A 77 25.95 3.26 -7.21
N PHE A 78 25.43 3.77 -8.34
CA PHE A 78 24.11 3.43 -8.85
C PHE A 78 24.18 2.77 -10.22
N SER A 79 23.44 1.69 -10.41
CA SER A 79 23.20 1.10 -11.73
C SER A 79 22.15 1.89 -12.53
N GLY A 80 21.30 2.68 -11.87
CA GLY A 80 20.37 3.58 -12.51
C GLY A 80 19.82 4.63 -11.54
N VAL A 81 19.52 5.82 -12.05
CA VAL A 81 18.86 6.92 -11.33
C VAL A 81 17.72 7.46 -12.19
N ALA A 82 16.56 7.64 -11.55
CA ALA A 82 15.32 8.05 -12.17
C ALA A 82 14.71 9.23 -11.40
N GLY A 83 14.66 10.39 -12.05
CA GLY A 83 13.86 11.54 -11.61
C GLY A 83 12.48 11.50 -12.25
N PHE A 84 11.43 11.77 -11.48
CA PHE A 84 10.08 11.90 -12.02
C PHE A 84 9.21 12.86 -11.22
N MET A 85 8.22 13.44 -11.88
CA MET A 85 7.17 14.24 -11.26
C MET A 85 5.86 14.10 -12.04
N GLY A 86 4.76 13.93 -11.31
CA GLY A 86 3.42 13.88 -11.91
C GLY A 86 3.03 15.23 -12.51
N SER A 87 2.34 15.20 -13.64
CA SER A 87 1.82 16.37 -14.34
C SER A 87 0.49 16.05 -15.04
N SER A 88 -0.09 17.03 -15.71
CA SER A 88 -1.24 16.81 -16.59
C SER A 88 -1.04 17.55 -17.89
N PHE A 89 -1.35 16.89 -19.00
CA PHE A 89 -1.16 17.42 -20.33
C PHE A 89 -2.51 17.55 -21.05
N GLY A 90 -2.72 18.65 -21.76
CA GLY A 90 -3.85 18.76 -22.67
C GLY A 90 -3.54 18.02 -23.95
N VAL A 91 -4.29 16.97 -24.27
CA VAL A 91 -4.07 16.16 -25.48
C VAL A 91 -5.27 16.24 -26.39
N GLY A 92 -5.01 16.53 -27.66
CA GLY A 92 -6.05 16.60 -28.69
C GLY A 92 -5.90 17.82 -29.59
N PRO A 93 -6.62 17.82 -30.72
CA PRO A 93 -6.61 18.94 -31.65
C PRO A 93 -7.21 20.20 -31.01
N ARG A 94 -6.91 21.36 -31.59
CA ARG A 94 -7.49 22.64 -31.14
C ARG A 94 -9.02 22.53 -31.16
N GLY A 95 -9.67 22.80 -30.04
CA GLY A 95 -11.13 22.68 -29.86
C GLY A 95 -11.62 21.35 -29.27
N SER A 96 -10.76 20.34 -29.11
CA SER A 96 -11.09 19.05 -28.46
C SER A 96 -9.92 18.56 -27.60
N VAL A 97 -9.48 19.41 -26.68
CA VAL A 97 -8.35 19.12 -25.77
C VAL A 97 -8.87 18.40 -24.54
N THR A 98 -8.37 17.19 -24.31
CA THR A 98 -8.67 16.39 -23.12
C THR A 98 -7.50 16.47 -22.14
N ARG A 99 -7.78 16.79 -20.88
CA ARG A 99 -6.77 16.76 -19.81
C ARG A 99 -6.41 15.31 -19.50
N THR A 100 -5.21 14.91 -19.88
CA THR A 100 -4.67 13.56 -19.73
C THR A 100 -3.61 13.57 -18.61
N PRO A 101 -3.69 12.66 -17.64
CA PRO A 101 -2.71 12.60 -16.57
C PRO A 101 -1.37 12.04 -17.10
N GLY A 102 -0.26 12.57 -16.61
CA GLY A 102 1.05 12.22 -17.14
C GLY A 102 2.19 12.45 -16.15
N ALA A 103 3.42 12.32 -16.62
CA ALA A 103 4.59 12.59 -15.82
C ALA A 103 5.76 13.12 -16.66
N TRP A 104 6.53 14.02 -16.05
CA TRP A 104 7.88 14.32 -16.49
C TRP A 104 8.82 13.27 -15.91
N VAL A 105 9.68 12.71 -16.75
CA VAL A 105 10.62 11.66 -16.35
C VAL A 105 12.01 11.93 -16.92
N THR A 106 13.05 11.60 -16.18
CA THR A 106 14.41 11.69 -16.72
C THR A 106 14.69 10.53 -17.67
N GLY A 107 15.70 10.67 -18.53
CA GLY A 107 16.03 9.66 -19.54
C GLY A 107 16.40 8.28 -18.98
N GLY A 108 16.91 8.21 -17.74
CA GLY A 108 17.20 6.96 -17.03
C GLY A 108 15.98 6.28 -16.37
N TYR A 109 14.78 6.85 -16.49
CA TYR A 109 13.60 6.39 -15.73
C TYR A 109 13.22 4.94 -16.00
N TYR A 110 13.00 4.58 -17.26
CA TYR A 110 12.57 3.23 -17.63
C TYR A 110 13.67 2.19 -17.41
N GLU A 111 14.93 2.56 -17.67
CA GLU A 111 16.11 1.72 -17.43
C GLU A 111 16.27 1.38 -15.94
N THR A 112 16.17 2.38 -15.07
CA THR A 112 16.31 2.20 -13.61
C THR A 112 15.22 1.29 -13.04
N LEU A 113 14.00 1.42 -13.55
CA LEU A 113 12.87 0.56 -13.19
C LEU A 113 12.94 -0.84 -13.86
N GLY A 114 13.88 -1.06 -14.78
CA GLY A 114 14.04 -2.33 -15.50
C GLY A 114 12.80 -2.72 -16.31
N LEU A 115 12.16 -1.72 -16.94
CA LEU A 115 10.95 -1.91 -17.74
C LEU A 115 11.28 -2.18 -19.19
N ASN A 116 10.52 -3.06 -19.82
CA ASN A 116 10.57 -3.34 -21.25
C ASN A 116 9.31 -2.78 -21.94
N PRO A 117 9.41 -2.22 -23.15
CA PRO A 117 8.24 -1.72 -23.87
C PRO A 117 7.30 -2.86 -24.23
N ALA A 118 5.99 -2.57 -24.25
CA ALA A 118 5.02 -3.46 -24.88
C ALA A 118 5.13 -3.39 -26.42
N VAL A 119 5.31 -2.19 -26.97
CA VAL A 119 5.50 -1.92 -28.40
C VAL A 119 6.41 -0.70 -28.56
N GLY A 120 7.26 -0.67 -29.59
CA GLY A 120 8.16 0.44 -29.89
C GLY A 120 9.35 0.51 -28.93
N ARG A 121 9.72 1.71 -28.48
CA ARG A 121 10.81 1.95 -27.55
C ARG A 121 10.38 2.80 -26.36
N LEU A 122 11.06 2.62 -25.23
CA LEU A 122 10.90 3.50 -24.07
C LEU A 122 11.82 4.74 -24.20
N LEU A 123 11.61 5.72 -23.31
CA LEU A 123 12.50 6.87 -23.20
C LEU A 123 13.87 6.42 -22.69
N SER A 124 14.90 7.04 -23.24
CA SER A 124 16.31 6.79 -22.94
C SER A 124 17.02 8.09 -22.54
N ARG A 125 18.27 7.99 -22.08
CA ARG A 125 19.13 9.15 -21.78
C ARG A 125 19.36 10.06 -22.99
N ALA A 126 19.23 9.57 -24.22
CA ALA A 126 19.35 10.39 -25.43
C ALA A 126 18.13 11.27 -25.69
N ASP A 127 16.95 10.88 -25.19
CA ASP A 127 15.71 11.65 -25.34
C ASP A 127 15.61 12.80 -24.31
N ASP A 128 16.36 12.69 -23.21
CA ASP A 128 16.41 13.67 -22.13
C ASP A 128 17.63 14.60 -22.25
N GLN A 129 17.85 15.10 -23.47
CA GLN A 129 18.92 16.04 -23.79
C GLN A 129 18.35 17.37 -24.32
N PRO A 130 19.01 18.51 -24.05
CA PRO A 130 18.66 19.77 -24.67
C PRO A 130 18.60 19.63 -26.21
N GLY A 131 17.46 19.97 -26.81
CA GLY A 131 17.28 19.90 -28.26
C GLY A 131 16.93 18.52 -28.83
N ALA A 132 16.81 17.46 -28.01
CA ALA A 132 16.41 16.13 -28.47
C ALA A 132 15.04 16.12 -29.19
N SER A 133 14.69 15.07 -29.92
CA SER A 133 13.35 14.97 -30.51
C SER A 133 12.26 14.96 -29.43
N LEU A 134 11.14 15.64 -29.69
CA LEU A 134 9.99 15.64 -28.79
C LEU A 134 9.24 14.32 -28.91
N VAL A 135 9.48 13.44 -27.94
CA VAL A 135 8.89 12.10 -27.88
C VAL A 135 8.15 11.88 -26.57
N ALA A 136 7.13 11.03 -26.63
CA ALA A 136 6.40 10.56 -25.47
C ALA A 136 6.28 9.04 -25.48
N VAL A 137 6.23 8.45 -24.29
CA VAL A 137 5.78 7.06 -24.11
C VAL A 137 4.40 7.08 -23.47
N ILE A 138 3.48 6.34 -24.06
CA ILE A 138 2.10 6.23 -23.58
C ILE A 138 1.91 4.97 -22.73
N SER A 139 0.97 5.01 -21.78
CA SER A 139 0.63 3.84 -20.99
C SER A 139 -0.07 2.78 -21.82
N TYR A 140 0.05 1.51 -21.43
CA TYR A 140 -0.70 0.43 -22.07
C TYR A 140 -2.22 0.69 -22.06
N GLY A 141 -2.75 1.21 -20.94
CA GLY A 141 -4.16 1.54 -20.81
C GLY A 141 -4.59 2.70 -21.71
N TYR A 142 -3.73 3.70 -21.90
CA TYR A 142 -4.02 4.81 -22.82
C TYR A 142 -4.02 4.34 -24.28
N TRP A 143 -3.03 3.52 -24.65
CA TRP A 143 -2.94 2.89 -25.97
C TRP A 143 -4.16 2.03 -26.29
N GLU A 144 -4.66 1.28 -25.32
CA GLU A 144 -5.89 0.51 -25.45
C GLU A 144 -7.12 1.41 -25.64
N ARG A 145 -7.32 2.42 -24.79
CA ARG A 145 -8.51 3.28 -24.84
C ARG A 145 -8.57 4.20 -26.06
N GLN A 146 -7.43 4.74 -26.48
CA GLN A 146 -7.37 5.80 -27.52
C GLN A 146 -6.99 5.26 -28.90
N PHE A 147 -6.21 4.17 -28.96
CA PHE A 147 -5.70 3.63 -30.21
C PHE A 147 -6.18 2.19 -30.48
N ALA A 148 -7.06 1.64 -29.64
CA ALA A 148 -7.57 0.27 -29.77
C ALA A 148 -6.47 -0.78 -29.93
N ARG A 149 -5.33 -0.57 -29.24
CA ARG A 149 -4.12 -1.41 -29.35
C ARG A 149 -3.52 -1.49 -30.77
N ASN A 150 -3.71 -0.47 -31.59
CA ASN A 150 -3.13 -0.40 -32.92
C ASN A 150 -1.62 -0.11 -32.85
N PRO A 151 -0.74 -1.00 -33.36
CA PRO A 151 0.70 -0.76 -33.38
C PRO A 151 1.10 0.43 -34.28
N GLY A 152 0.24 0.80 -35.24
CA GLY A 152 0.42 1.99 -36.07
C GLY A 152 0.38 3.31 -35.31
N ALA A 153 0.04 3.31 -34.01
CA ALA A 153 0.16 4.48 -33.14
C ALA A 153 1.62 4.90 -32.90
N ILE A 154 2.58 3.96 -32.97
CA ILE A 154 4.00 4.27 -32.80
C ILE A 154 4.50 5.08 -34.00
N GLY A 155 5.21 6.17 -33.72
CA GLY A 155 5.66 7.13 -34.73
C GLY A 155 4.60 8.17 -35.12
N GLN A 156 3.35 8.04 -34.66
CA GLN A 156 2.35 9.09 -34.86
C GLN A 156 2.62 10.28 -33.94
N ALA A 157 2.36 11.48 -34.45
CA ALA A 157 2.42 12.70 -33.68
C ALA A 157 1.05 12.98 -33.03
N ILE A 158 1.03 13.12 -31.70
CA ILE A 158 -0.13 13.58 -30.95
C ILE A 158 0.07 15.05 -30.53
N PRO A 159 -0.94 15.92 -30.70
CA PRO A 159 -0.87 17.27 -30.19
C PRO A 159 -0.99 17.27 -28.67
N VAL A 160 0.09 17.66 -27.99
CA VAL A 160 0.15 17.83 -26.54
C VAL A 160 0.40 19.30 -26.23
N ASN A 161 -0.54 19.96 -25.57
CA ASN A 161 -0.58 21.41 -25.36
C ASN A 161 -0.40 22.20 -26.68
N GLY A 162 -0.92 21.65 -27.79
CA GLY A 162 -0.80 22.24 -29.12
C GLY A 162 0.54 22.00 -29.82
N ILE A 163 1.47 21.26 -29.21
CA ILE A 163 2.77 20.90 -29.78
C ILE A 163 2.73 19.45 -30.24
N PRO A 164 3.16 19.13 -31.49
CA PRO A 164 3.19 17.76 -31.97
C PRO A 164 4.30 16.96 -31.26
N ILE A 165 3.93 15.90 -30.55
CA ILE A 165 4.84 14.99 -29.85
C ILE A 165 4.72 13.60 -30.47
N THR A 166 5.85 12.99 -30.81
CA THR A 166 5.86 11.66 -31.43
C THR A 166 5.74 10.57 -30.38
N ILE A 167 4.85 9.60 -30.59
CA ILE A 167 4.74 8.42 -29.73
C ILE A 167 5.93 7.49 -30.02
N ALA A 168 6.87 7.37 -29.08
CA ALA A 168 8.04 6.50 -29.22
C ALA A 168 7.72 5.02 -28.91
N GLY A 169 6.77 4.78 -28.00
CA GLY A 169 6.43 3.43 -27.56
C GLY A 169 5.32 3.39 -26.52
N VAL A 170 5.00 2.16 -26.10
CA VAL A 170 4.00 1.86 -25.08
C VAL A 170 4.68 1.21 -23.87
N SER A 171 4.36 1.68 -22.66
CA SER A 171 4.81 1.07 -21.41
C SER A 171 4.24 -0.35 -21.25
N PRO A 172 4.87 -1.22 -20.44
CA PRO A 172 4.36 -2.59 -20.25
C PRO A 172 3.00 -2.60 -19.55
N PRO A 173 2.19 -3.64 -19.76
CA PRO A 173 0.90 -3.79 -19.09
C PRO A 173 1.07 -3.81 -17.57
N GLY A 174 0.15 -3.16 -16.85
CA GLY A 174 0.18 -3.04 -15.39
C GLY A 174 1.07 -1.91 -14.86
N PHE A 175 1.98 -1.34 -15.66
CA PHE A 175 2.76 -0.17 -15.25
C PHE A 175 1.99 1.13 -15.51
N VAL A 176 1.63 1.84 -14.44
CA VAL A 176 0.88 3.11 -14.48
C VAL A 176 1.72 4.31 -14.05
N GLY A 177 3.03 4.15 -13.87
CA GLY A 177 3.95 5.17 -13.36
C GLY A 177 4.49 4.87 -11.96
N ALA A 178 5.56 5.57 -11.57
CA ALA A 178 6.24 5.42 -10.28
C ALA A 178 5.62 6.27 -9.15
N ASN A 179 4.65 7.12 -9.48
CA ASN A 179 3.89 7.92 -8.51
C ASN A 179 2.62 7.16 -8.14
N VAL A 180 2.64 6.47 -7.01
CA VAL A 180 1.52 5.62 -6.55
C VAL A 180 0.29 6.48 -6.29
N GLY A 181 -0.86 6.03 -6.78
CA GLY A 181 -2.13 6.76 -6.70
C GLY A 181 -2.34 7.77 -7.84
N ALA A 182 -1.35 7.99 -8.70
CA ALA A 182 -1.48 8.81 -9.91
C ALA A 182 -1.13 7.97 -11.15
N ILE A 183 -2.01 7.99 -12.16
CA ILE A 183 -1.76 7.33 -13.43
C ILE A 183 -0.95 8.28 -14.32
N ALA A 184 0.13 7.79 -14.91
CA ALA A 184 0.85 8.47 -15.96
C ALA A 184 0.48 7.84 -17.31
N ASP A 185 -0.58 8.34 -17.94
CA ASP A 185 -0.98 7.89 -19.27
C ASP A 185 0.02 8.34 -20.35
N ILE A 186 0.71 9.45 -20.12
CA ILE A 186 1.73 10.00 -21.01
C ILE A 186 2.95 10.38 -20.18
N THR A 187 4.12 9.95 -20.63
CA THR A 187 5.41 10.30 -20.04
C THR A 187 6.28 11.00 -21.05
N MET A 188 6.93 12.08 -20.64
CA MET A 188 7.80 12.90 -21.49
C MET A 188 9.12 13.23 -20.78
N PRO A 189 10.23 13.39 -21.52
CA PRO A 189 11.52 13.71 -20.96
C PRO A 189 11.51 15.09 -20.29
N VAL A 190 12.18 15.25 -19.15
CA VAL A 190 12.29 16.53 -18.44
C VAL A 190 12.93 17.60 -19.34
N ALA A 191 13.90 17.25 -20.17
CA ALA A 191 14.55 18.14 -21.13
C ALA A 191 13.61 18.70 -22.22
N ALA A 192 12.42 18.12 -22.41
CA ALA A 192 11.41 18.69 -23.31
C ALA A 192 10.64 19.86 -22.68
N LEU A 193 10.65 20.00 -21.35
CA LEU A 193 9.84 20.97 -20.61
C LEU A 193 10.05 22.42 -21.06
N PRO A 194 11.27 22.95 -21.28
CA PRO A 194 11.45 24.33 -21.78
C PRO A 194 10.80 24.61 -23.14
N ARG A 195 10.66 23.58 -23.99
CA ARG A 195 9.99 23.72 -25.30
C ARG A 195 8.48 23.58 -25.20
N MET A 196 7.99 22.92 -24.16
CA MET A 196 6.55 22.74 -23.92
C MET A 196 5.95 23.89 -23.12
N ASP A 197 6.70 24.41 -22.16
CA ASP A 197 6.36 25.56 -21.34
C ASP A 197 7.62 26.40 -21.10
N PRO A 198 7.85 27.44 -21.92
CA PRO A 198 8.98 28.33 -21.75
C PRO A 198 9.03 29.02 -20.38
N GLY A 199 7.87 29.25 -19.74
CA GLY A 199 7.79 29.85 -18.40
C GLY A 199 8.31 28.90 -17.32
N ALA A 200 8.24 27.60 -17.56
CA ALA A 200 8.73 26.58 -16.64
C ALA A 200 10.19 26.17 -16.89
N ALA A 201 10.87 26.76 -17.89
CA ALA A 201 12.27 26.45 -18.21
C ALA A 201 13.23 26.58 -17.01
N GLY A 202 12.94 27.52 -16.10
CA GLY A 202 13.69 27.70 -14.85
C GLY A 202 13.73 26.46 -13.95
N LEU A 203 12.73 25.56 -14.04
CA LEU A 203 12.67 24.33 -13.23
C LEU A 203 13.84 23.37 -13.49
N LEU A 204 14.50 23.45 -14.65
CA LEU A 204 15.67 22.64 -14.97
C LEU A 204 16.95 23.23 -14.36
N GLY A 205 16.90 24.47 -13.88
CA GLY A 205 18.02 25.15 -13.27
C GLY A 205 18.34 24.66 -11.85
N PRO A 206 19.57 24.91 -11.38
CA PRO A 206 19.98 24.52 -10.04
C PRO A 206 19.14 25.23 -8.96
N GLY A 207 18.88 24.53 -7.85
CA GLY A 207 18.07 25.05 -6.74
C GLY A 207 16.53 24.93 -6.90
N ASN A 208 16.04 24.43 -8.03
CA ASN A 208 14.61 24.15 -8.22
C ASN A 208 14.30 22.69 -7.89
N PHE A 209 13.74 22.43 -6.71
CA PHE A 209 13.49 21.07 -6.22
C PHE A 209 12.07 20.62 -6.55
N TRP A 210 11.93 19.74 -7.53
CA TRP A 210 10.63 19.28 -8.00
C TRP A 210 10.63 17.86 -8.53
N LEU A 211 11.77 17.16 -8.56
CA LEU A 211 11.85 15.78 -9.03
C LEU A 211 11.99 14.83 -7.84
N ARG A 212 11.15 13.81 -7.79
CA ARG A 212 11.34 12.68 -6.89
C ARG A 212 12.34 11.72 -7.50
N ILE A 213 13.16 11.09 -6.67
CA ILE A 213 14.19 10.17 -7.15
C ILE A 213 13.94 8.75 -6.67
N LEU A 214 13.98 7.84 -7.64
CA LEU A 214 14.26 6.44 -7.41
C LEU A 214 15.63 6.12 -8.00
N ALA A 215 16.46 5.42 -7.24
CA ALA A 215 17.74 4.95 -7.70
C ALA A 215 17.84 3.45 -7.46
N ARG A 216 18.70 2.78 -8.22
CA ARG A 216 19.08 1.39 -8.02
C ARG A 216 20.56 1.35 -7.66
N PRO A 217 20.94 1.03 -6.43
CA PRO A 217 22.34 0.82 -6.08
C PRO A 217 22.96 -0.29 -6.94
N GLN A 218 24.28 -0.30 -7.04
CA GLN A 218 24.98 -1.46 -7.60
C GLN A 218 24.71 -2.71 -6.74
N LYS A 219 24.71 -3.91 -7.34
CA LYS A 219 24.36 -5.18 -6.67
C LYS A 219 25.16 -5.45 -5.38
N ASN A 220 26.38 -4.92 -5.29
CA ASN A 220 27.28 -5.10 -4.16
C ASN A 220 27.30 -3.90 -3.19
N VAL A 221 26.37 -2.95 -3.33
CA VAL A 221 26.31 -1.73 -2.52
C VAL A 221 25.05 -1.76 -1.67
N SER A 222 25.23 -1.94 -0.36
CA SER A 222 24.12 -1.85 0.60
C SER A 222 23.62 -0.41 0.73
N MET A 223 22.39 -0.21 1.25
CA MET A 223 21.87 1.13 1.52
C MET A 223 22.78 1.96 2.43
N ALA A 224 23.40 1.33 3.43
CA ALA A 224 24.36 1.98 4.33
C ALA A 224 25.64 2.39 3.59
N GLN A 225 26.14 1.54 2.69
CA GLN A 225 27.30 1.87 1.85
C GLN A 225 26.96 2.97 0.83
N ALA A 226 25.78 2.92 0.20
CA ALA A 226 25.31 3.98 -0.69
C ALA A 226 25.25 5.33 0.04
N LYS A 227 24.67 5.35 1.25
CA LYS A 227 24.62 6.56 2.09
C LYS A 227 26.02 7.07 2.45
N ALA A 228 26.94 6.19 2.82
CA ALA A 228 28.32 6.57 3.15
C ALA A 228 29.07 7.12 1.94
N ARG A 229 28.92 6.51 0.76
CA ARG A 229 29.54 7.00 -0.49
C ARG A 229 28.94 8.34 -0.93
N LEU A 230 27.63 8.50 -0.82
CA LEU A 230 26.94 9.76 -1.07
C LEU A 230 27.45 10.87 -0.15
N ALA A 231 27.70 10.59 1.13
CA ALA A 231 28.24 11.58 2.07
C ALA A 231 29.63 12.09 1.67
N ILE A 232 30.43 11.27 1.00
CA ILE A 232 31.76 11.65 0.49
C ILE A 232 31.62 12.42 -0.83
N LEU A 233 30.71 11.98 -1.71
CA LEU A 233 30.47 12.59 -3.02
C LEU A 233 29.77 13.95 -2.92
N TRP A 234 28.89 14.13 -1.94
CA TRP A 234 27.98 15.27 -1.89
C TRP A 234 28.68 16.62 -1.81
N PRO A 235 29.67 16.86 -0.93
CA PRO A 235 30.31 18.18 -0.83
C PRO A 235 30.85 18.70 -2.18
N PRO A 236 31.70 17.98 -2.94
CA PRO A 236 32.19 18.47 -4.23
C PRO A 236 31.11 18.48 -5.33
N LEU A 237 30.07 17.64 -5.23
CA LEU A 237 28.94 17.67 -6.16
C LEU A 237 28.10 18.93 -5.95
N SER A 238 27.84 19.27 -4.69
CA SER A 238 26.98 20.36 -4.25
C SER A 238 27.48 21.71 -4.77
N GLU A 239 28.79 21.93 -4.81
CA GLU A 239 29.41 23.15 -5.37
C GLU A 239 29.08 23.38 -6.85
N ARG A 240 28.79 22.32 -7.60
CA ARG A 240 28.51 22.37 -9.05
C ARG A 240 27.02 22.46 -9.37
N VAL A 241 26.18 21.87 -8.52
CA VAL A 241 24.74 21.67 -8.80
C VAL A 241 23.83 22.58 -7.97
N ILE A 242 24.38 23.31 -7.01
CA ILE A 242 23.68 24.38 -6.28
C ILE A 242 23.79 25.69 -7.07
N SER A 243 22.75 26.51 -7.04
CA SER A 243 22.75 27.81 -7.71
C SER A 243 23.77 28.75 -7.04
N ALA A 244 24.62 29.38 -7.86
CA ALA A 244 25.58 30.37 -7.40
C ALA A 244 24.90 31.63 -6.82
N ASP A 245 23.67 31.92 -7.25
CA ASP A 245 22.90 33.10 -6.83
C ASP A 245 22.35 32.96 -5.40
N TRP A 246 22.44 31.78 -4.80
CA TRP A 246 21.98 31.55 -3.45
C TRP A 246 22.87 32.24 -2.39
N PRO A 247 22.27 32.74 -1.29
CA PRO A 247 23.01 33.27 -0.16
C PRO A 247 24.08 32.28 0.33
N PRO A 248 25.31 32.72 0.66
CA PRO A 248 26.38 31.81 1.10
C PRO A 248 25.99 30.92 2.28
N ALA A 249 25.20 31.44 3.23
CA ALA A 249 24.69 30.67 4.35
C ALA A 249 23.79 29.50 3.91
N ARG A 250 22.86 29.74 2.98
CA ARG A 250 21.96 28.72 2.43
C ARG A 250 22.71 27.68 1.60
N ARG A 251 23.72 28.12 0.83
CA ARG A 251 24.60 27.21 0.08
C ARG A 251 25.35 26.28 1.03
N LYS A 252 25.90 26.82 2.12
CA LYS A 252 26.59 26.04 3.14
C LYS A 252 25.66 25.05 3.84
N GLU A 253 24.50 25.51 4.28
CA GLU A 253 23.48 24.64 4.92
C GLU A 253 23.11 23.44 4.03
N PHE A 254 22.93 23.67 2.73
CA PHE A 254 22.57 22.62 1.79
C PHE A 254 23.75 21.71 1.42
N ALA A 255 24.97 22.25 1.35
CA ALA A 255 26.19 21.46 1.17
C ALA A 255 26.47 20.56 2.38
N ASP A 256 26.13 21.02 3.59
CA ASP A 256 26.24 20.26 4.84
C ASP A 256 25.10 19.25 5.02
N ALA A 257 24.04 19.32 4.20
CA ALA A 257 22.93 18.39 4.25
C ALA A 257 23.36 16.99 3.79
N ALA A 258 22.81 15.95 4.43
CA ALA A 258 23.08 14.57 4.08
C ALA A 258 21.93 13.96 3.27
N PHE A 259 22.29 13.07 2.35
CA PHE A 259 21.29 12.21 1.71
C PHE A 259 20.74 11.19 2.70
N GLU A 260 19.43 11.04 2.66
CA GLU A 260 18.73 9.90 3.24
C GLU A 260 18.45 8.87 2.14
N VAL A 261 18.77 7.61 2.43
CA VAL A 261 18.53 6.47 1.55
C VAL A 261 17.48 5.60 2.22
N ALA A 262 16.29 5.54 1.62
CA ALA A 262 15.16 4.76 2.13
C ALA A 262 14.71 3.70 1.12
N PRO A 263 14.04 2.61 1.53
CA PRO A 263 13.47 1.64 0.60
C PRO A 263 12.51 2.30 -0.40
N GLY A 264 12.68 2.00 -1.68
CA GLY A 264 11.95 2.64 -2.79
C GLY A 264 11.05 1.71 -3.61
N GLY A 265 11.06 0.40 -3.35
CA GLY A 265 10.39 -0.60 -4.19
C GLY A 265 8.87 -0.50 -4.28
N THR A 266 8.25 0.18 -3.33
CA THR A 266 6.80 0.42 -3.34
C THR A 266 6.44 1.75 -4.01
N GLY A 267 7.40 2.45 -4.62
CA GLY A 267 7.22 3.74 -5.26
C GLY A 267 7.06 4.91 -4.29
N PHE A 268 6.77 6.08 -4.86
CA PHE A 268 6.48 7.29 -4.09
C PHE A 268 4.98 7.46 -3.91
N THR A 269 4.52 7.76 -2.69
CA THR A 269 3.10 8.10 -2.42
C THR A 269 3.02 9.25 -1.44
N TYR A 270 2.46 10.41 -1.85
CA TYR A 270 2.17 11.51 -0.92
C TYR A 270 1.19 11.07 0.20
N LEU A 271 0.22 10.20 -0.15
CA LEU A 271 -0.71 9.64 0.83
C LEU A 271 -0.01 8.77 1.87
N ARG A 272 1.13 8.13 1.56
CA ARG A 272 1.83 7.33 2.57
C ARG A 272 2.41 8.21 3.65
N GLU A 273 3.10 9.28 3.31
CA GLU A 273 3.65 10.18 4.33
C GLU A 273 2.57 10.87 5.15
N LEU A 274 1.50 11.31 4.48
CA LEU A 274 0.39 12.00 5.16
C LEU A 274 -0.43 11.04 6.05
N PHE A 275 -0.66 9.81 5.61
CA PHE A 275 -1.59 8.90 6.27
C PHE A 275 -0.93 7.71 6.98
N GLN A 276 0.37 7.45 6.86
CA GLN A 276 1.01 6.29 7.51
C GLN A 276 0.78 6.28 9.02
N LYS A 277 1.04 7.40 9.71
CA LYS A 277 0.82 7.49 11.16
C LYS A 277 -0.68 7.43 11.51
N PRO A 278 -1.56 8.24 10.88
CA PRO A 278 -3.01 8.13 11.11
C PRO A 278 -3.59 6.74 10.83
N LEU A 279 -3.19 6.06 9.75
CA LEU A 279 -3.66 4.72 9.37
C LEU A 279 -3.24 3.67 10.40
N LEU A 280 -2.01 3.74 10.90
CA LEU A 280 -1.54 2.83 11.96
C LEU A 280 -2.27 3.06 13.28
N VAL A 281 -2.50 4.32 13.66
CA VAL A 281 -3.31 4.66 14.85
C VAL A 281 -4.75 4.18 14.67
N LEU A 282 -5.34 4.41 13.50
CA LEU A 282 -6.69 3.96 13.18
C LEU A 282 -6.77 2.43 13.21
N MET A 283 -5.79 1.72 12.66
CA MET A 283 -5.72 0.25 12.73
C MET A 283 -5.63 -0.23 14.19
N ALA A 284 -4.82 0.42 15.02
CA ALA A 284 -4.73 0.11 16.45
C ALA A 284 -6.06 0.34 17.18
N VAL A 285 -6.74 1.44 16.90
CA VAL A 285 -8.06 1.76 17.46
C VAL A 285 -9.12 0.75 17.02
N VAL A 286 -9.20 0.43 15.73
CA VAL A 286 -10.20 -0.54 15.22
C VAL A 286 -9.90 -1.96 15.70
N ALA A 287 -8.63 -2.34 15.84
CA ALA A 287 -8.25 -3.61 16.48
C ALA A 287 -8.67 -3.64 17.96
N LEU A 288 -8.47 -2.55 18.70
CA LEU A 288 -8.90 -2.44 20.10
C LEU A 288 -10.43 -2.49 20.24
N VAL A 289 -11.16 -1.78 19.39
CA VAL A 289 -12.64 -1.82 19.36
C VAL A 289 -13.14 -3.22 19.05
N LEU A 290 -12.50 -3.92 18.11
CA LEU A 290 -12.82 -5.32 17.81
C LEU A 290 -12.54 -6.23 19.03
N LEU A 291 -11.43 -6.02 19.74
CA LEU A 291 -11.14 -6.76 20.97
C LEU A 291 -12.18 -6.50 22.06
N ILE A 292 -12.59 -5.25 22.26
CA ILE A 292 -13.66 -4.89 23.22
C ILE A 292 -14.97 -5.57 22.82
N ALA A 293 -15.33 -5.56 21.53
CA ALA A 293 -16.51 -6.27 21.03
C ALA A 293 -16.43 -7.77 21.32
N CYS A 294 -15.28 -8.41 21.07
CA CYS A 294 -15.06 -9.82 21.37
C CYS A 294 -15.17 -10.12 22.87
N VAL A 295 -14.60 -9.27 23.75
CA VAL A 295 -14.71 -9.40 25.21
C VAL A 295 -16.16 -9.25 25.67
N ASN A 296 -16.90 -8.31 25.10
CA ASN A 296 -18.32 -8.11 25.41
C ASN A 296 -19.17 -9.30 24.97
N VAL A 297 -18.89 -9.86 23.79
CA VAL A 297 -19.56 -11.10 23.36
C VAL A 297 -19.21 -12.26 24.30
N ALA A 298 -17.94 -12.39 24.71
CA ALA A 298 -17.50 -13.43 25.63
C ALA A 298 -18.14 -13.29 27.03
N SER A 299 -18.19 -12.08 27.59
CA SER A 299 -18.79 -11.82 28.91
C SER A 299 -20.30 -12.09 28.90
N LEU A 300 -20.99 -11.76 27.81
CA LEU A 300 -22.41 -12.06 27.63
C LEU A 300 -22.68 -13.57 27.45
N LEU A 301 -21.83 -14.28 26.72
CA LEU A 301 -21.90 -15.74 26.61
C LEU A 301 -21.66 -16.41 27.97
N LEU A 302 -20.73 -15.89 28.77
CA LEU A 302 -20.44 -16.35 30.12
C LEU A 302 -21.64 -16.10 31.07
N ALA A 303 -22.24 -14.91 31.02
CA ALA A 303 -23.44 -14.57 31.80
C ALA A 303 -24.65 -15.45 31.45
N ARG A 304 -24.78 -15.86 30.19
CA ARG A 304 -25.81 -16.82 29.78
C ARG A 304 -25.50 -18.25 30.23
N ALA A 305 -24.24 -18.66 30.23
CA ALA A 305 -23.84 -19.95 30.76
C ALA A 305 -24.18 -20.06 32.25
N THR A 306 -23.93 -19.01 33.03
CA THR A 306 -24.26 -18.97 34.47
C THR A 306 -25.77 -18.88 34.72
N ALA A 307 -26.53 -18.15 33.90
CA ALA A 307 -28.00 -18.12 33.97
C ALA A 307 -28.62 -19.50 33.68
N ARG A 308 -28.11 -20.20 32.65
CA ARG A 308 -28.50 -21.60 32.36
C ARG A 308 -28.10 -22.54 33.49
N GLN A 309 -26.96 -22.31 34.16
CA GLN A 309 -26.52 -23.11 35.30
C GLN A 309 -27.48 -22.97 36.49
N ARG A 310 -28.05 -21.77 36.72
CA ARG A 310 -29.14 -21.57 37.69
C ARG A 310 -30.40 -22.34 37.30
N GLU A 311 -30.81 -22.29 36.03
CA GLU A 311 -31.93 -23.08 35.51
C GLU A 311 -31.75 -24.59 35.70
N ILE A 312 -30.54 -25.11 35.45
CA ILE A 312 -30.19 -26.53 35.62
C ILE A 312 -30.18 -26.91 37.12
N SER A 313 -29.71 -26.02 38.01
CA SER A 313 -29.74 -26.26 39.46
C SER A 313 -31.15 -26.26 40.07
N VAL A 314 -32.08 -25.53 39.46
CA VAL A 314 -33.50 -25.56 39.86
C VAL A 314 -34.16 -26.84 39.35
N HIS A 315 -33.83 -27.29 38.14
CA HIS A 315 -34.31 -28.59 37.63
C HIS A 315 -33.77 -29.78 38.44
N SER A 316 -32.51 -29.77 38.89
CA SER A 316 -31.98 -30.83 39.76
C SER A 316 -32.66 -30.87 41.13
N ALA A 317 -33.10 -29.73 41.67
CA ALA A 317 -33.91 -29.68 42.89
C ALA A 317 -35.33 -30.23 42.69
N VAL A 318 -35.95 -30.03 41.52
CA VAL A 318 -37.28 -30.59 41.20
C VAL A 318 -37.24 -32.11 40.99
N PHE A 319 -36.18 -32.65 40.36
CA PHE A 319 -35.99 -34.10 40.26
C PHE A 319 -35.75 -34.75 41.63
N ALA A 320 -35.06 -34.07 42.55
CA ALA A 320 -34.90 -34.53 43.93
C ALA A 320 -36.25 -34.57 44.70
N TRP A 321 -37.16 -33.62 44.43
CA TRP A 321 -38.48 -33.58 45.06
C TRP A 321 -39.46 -34.61 44.49
N GLY A 322 -39.33 -34.96 43.21
CA GLY A 322 -40.05 -36.08 42.58
C GLY A 322 -39.66 -37.45 43.15
N GLY A 323 -38.39 -37.66 43.49
CA GLY A 323 -37.90 -38.89 44.12
C GLY A 323 -38.39 -39.11 45.56
N ILE A 324 -38.57 -38.02 46.33
CA ILE A 324 -39.04 -38.08 47.72
C ILE A 324 -40.54 -38.42 47.80
N ARG A 325 -41.37 -37.96 46.84
CA ARG A 325 -42.79 -38.37 46.76
C ARG A 325 -42.96 -39.84 46.36
N GLY A 326 -42.05 -40.40 45.55
CA GLY A 326 -42.05 -41.83 45.23
C GLY A 326 -41.74 -42.73 46.43
N LEU A 327 -40.86 -42.28 47.33
CA LEU A 327 -40.49 -43.00 48.56
C LEU A 327 -41.56 -42.92 49.66
N LEU A 328 -42.26 -41.78 49.80
CA LEU A 328 -43.36 -41.64 50.76
C LEU A 328 -44.65 -42.38 50.35
N GLY A 329 -44.86 -42.62 49.04
CA GLY A 329 -45.99 -43.42 48.55
C GLY A 329 -45.84 -44.93 48.81
N MET A 330 -44.63 -45.43 49.08
CA MET A 330 -44.39 -46.86 49.37
C MET A 330 -44.44 -47.21 50.87
N ALA A 331 -44.57 -46.22 51.77
CA ALA A 331 -44.60 -46.45 53.22
C ALA A 331 -45.98 -46.88 53.77
N HIS A 332 -46.99 -47.08 52.93
CA HIS A 332 -48.37 -47.42 53.35
C HIS A 332 -48.81 -48.87 53.06
N LEU A 333 -47.90 -49.78 52.73
CA LEU A 333 -48.22 -51.20 52.55
C LEU A 333 -47.98 -52.00 53.84
N PRO A 334 -49.00 -52.68 54.42
CA PRO A 334 -48.87 -53.40 55.69
C PRO A 334 -48.13 -54.74 55.52
N PHE A 335 -47.17 -54.95 56.42
CA PHE A 335 -46.39 -56.17 56.63
C PHE A 335 -47.21 -57.16 57.50
N SER A 336 -47.58 -58.33 56.98
CA SER A 336 -47.87 -59.51 57.83
C SER A 336 -47.71 -60.82 57.04
N GLY A 337 -46.74 -61.65 57.45
CA GLY A 337 -46.49 -63.00 56.93
C GLY A 337 -45.10 -63.48 57.38
N TRP A 338 -44.92 -63.76 58.68
CA TRP A 338 -44.93 -65.11 59.28
C TRP A 338 -43.77 -66.04 58.88
N HIS A 339 -42.87 -66.20 59.86
CA HIS A 339 -42.29 -67.45 60.38
C HIS A 339 -41.42 -68.39 59.53
N SER A 340 -40.11 -68.30 59.82
CA SER A 340 -39.18 -69.35 60.30
C SER A 340 -39.26 -70.80 59.75
N VAL A 341 -38.20 -71.21 59.03
CA VAL A 341 -37.45 -72.49 59.14
C VAL A 341 -36.07 -72.25 58.51
N ASP A 342 -35.01 -72.02 59.27
CA ASP A 342 -33.99 -72.96 59.82
C ASP A 342 -33.08 -73.69 58.79
N ARG A 343 -31.76 -73.44 58.97
CA ARG A 343 -30.53 -74.19 58.57
C ARG A 343 -30.29 -74.59 57.09
N THR A 344 -29.20 -74.07 56.51
CA THR A 344 -27.87 -74.74 56.40
C THR A 344 -26.93 -73.99 55.43
N PHE A 345 -25.68 -73.77 55.85
CA PHE A 345 -24.49 -73.48 55.02
C PHE A 345 -24.10 -74.76 54.20
N PRO A 346 -23.23 -74.75 53.14
CA PRO A 346 -22.04 -73.90 52.98
C PRO A 346 -21.57 -73.46 51.56
N ARG A 347 -20.68 -72.46 51.60
CA ARG A 347 -19.51 -72.06 50.75
C ARG A 347 -19.17 -72.75 49.39
N ARG A 348 -18.79 -71.84 48.45
CA ARG A 348 -17.73 -71.88 47.40
C ARG A 348 -17.93 -72.90 46.26
N VAL A 349 -17.54 -72.68 45.01
CA VAL A 349 -16.45 -71.92 44.35
C VAL A 349 -16.99 -71.33 43.05
#